data_AF-A0A3B8W3T4-F1
#
_entry.id   AF-A0A3B8W3T4-F1
#
_cell.length_a   1.000
_cell.length_b   1.000
_cell.length_c   1.000
_cell.angle_alpha   90.00
_cell.angle_beta   90.00
_cell.angle_gamma   90.00
#
_symmetry.space_group_name_H-M   'P 1'
#
loop_
_entity.id
_entity.type
_entity.pdbx_description
1 polymer ?
#
loop_
_entity_poly.entity_id
_entity_poly.type
_entity_poly.pdbx_seq_one_letter_code
_entity_poly.pdbx_strand_id
1 'polypeptide(L)'
;VNFDQAYQMAEAGNKASIHVVGELKKDEHGRVTGLEETPDHVSCTFILVDDQQKEQKVFYNQPIPPDMTKSEKVVVIGKYQNDLFIADKILLKCPSKYQEQKLKASL
;
A
#
# COMPACT_ATOMS: atom_id res chain seq x y z
N VAL A 1 -5.21 0.21 -9.96
CA VAL A 1 -5.85 -1.07 -9.57
C VAL A 1 -5.91 -1.12 -8.06
N ASN A 2 -7.01 -1.65 -7.52
CA ASN A 2 -7.29 -1.71 -6.09
C ASN A 2 -7.22 -3.17 -5.59
N PHE A 3 -7.44 -3.39 -4.30
CA PHE A 3 -7.37 -4.71 -3.70
C PHE A 3 -8.51 -5.64 -4.12
N ASP A 4 -9.71 -5.15 -4.44
CA ASP A 4 -10.79 -5.99 -4.99
C ASP A 4 -10.45 -6.55 -6.36
N GLN A 5 -9.97 -5.70 -7.26
CA GLN A 5 -9.54 -6.12 -8.60
C GLN A 5 -8.43 -7.17 -8.53
N ALA A 6 -7.46 -6.97 -7.63
CA ALA A 6 -6.38 -7.93 -7.46
C ALA A 6 -6.87 -9.28 -6.94
N TYR A 7 -7.85 -9.27 -6.04
CA TYR A 7 -8.45 -10.49 -5.48
C TYR A 7 -9.21 -11.25 -6.57
N GLN A 8 -10.05 -10.56 -7.34
CA GLN A 8 -10.77 -11.14 -8.48
C GLN A 8 -9.82 -11.75 -9.52
N MET A 9 -8.69 -11.08 -9.79
CA MET A 9 -7.66 -11.63 -10.67
C MET A 9 -7.07 -12.94 -10.13
N ALA A 10 -6.78 -13.00 -8.83
CA ALA A 10 -6.25 -14.22 -8.21
C ALA A 10 -7.27 -15.37 -8.21
N GLU A 11 -8.56 -15.09 -7.93
CA GLU A 11 -9.64 -16.08 -8.02
C GLU A 11 -9.81 -16.62 -9.45
N ALA A 12 -9.61 -15.78 -10.47
CA ALA A 12 -9.58 -16.18 -11.86
C ALA A 12 -8.32 -16.97 -12.27
N GLY A 13 -7.43 -17.28 -11.32
CA GLY A 13 -6.17 -18.01 -11.54
C GLY A 13 -5.05 -17.16 -12.14
N ASN A 14 -5.21 -15.83 -12.19
CA ASN A 14 -4.17 -14.94 -12.66
C ASN A 14 -3.07 -14.78 -11.59
N LYS A 15 -1.81 -15.02 -12.00
CA LYS A 15 -0.64 -14.97 -11.12
C LYS A 15 0.24 -13.72 -11.32
N ALA A 16 -0.21 -12.78 -12.16
CA ALA A 16 0.51 -11.55 -12.42
C ALA A 16 0.51 -10.64 -11.19
N SER A 17 1.66 -10.02 -10.92
CA SER A 17 1.75 -8.97 -9.90
C SER A 17 1.11 -7.69 -10.44
N ILE A 18 0.45 -6.95 -9.55
CA ILE A 18 -0.27 -5.73 -9.86
C ILE A 18 0.17 -4.58 -8.95
N HIS A 19 -0.10 -3.35 -9.37
CA HIS A 19 0.30 -2.13 -8.66
C HIS A 19 -0.87 -1.51 -7.88
N VAL A 20 -0.94 -1.76 -6.58
CA VAL A 20 -1.95 -1.11 -5.72
C VAL A 20 -1.34 0.14 -5.10
N VAL A 21 -2.04 1.26 -5.23
CA VAL A 21 -1.67 2.53 -4.59
C VAL A 21 -2.56 2.70 -3.37
N GLY A 22 -1.95 3.03 -2.23
CA GLY A 22 -2.68 3.26 -1.00
C GLY A 22 -1.89 4.05 0.03
N GLU A 23 -2.44 4.15 1.21
CA GLU A 23 -1.87 4.81 2.38
C GLU A 23 -1.74 3.80 3.51
N LEU A 24 -0.72 3.93 4.35
CA LEU A 24 -0.65 3.12 5.56
C LEU A 24 -1.85 3.47 6.45
N LYS A 25 -2.50 2.45 7.02
CA LYS A 25 -3.59 2.66 7.97
C LYS A 25 -3.09 3.52 9.14
N LYS A 26 -3.84 4.57 9.46
CA LYS A 26 -3.54 5.48 10.56
C LYS A 26 -4.71 5.53 11.55
N ASP A 27 -4.40 5.78 12.81
CA ASP A 27 -5.39 6.10 13.83
C ASP A 27 -5.91 7.55 13.69
N GLU A 28 -6.85 7.94 14.55
CA GLU A 28 -7.43 9.29 14.60
C GLU A 28 -6.39 10.40 14.88
N HIS A 29 -5.20 10.05 15.37
CA HIS A 29 -4.10 10.97 15.63
C HIS A 29 -3.05 10.95 14.52
N GLY A 30 -3.29 10.24 13.42
CA GLY A 30 -2.38 10.13 12.29
C GLY A 30 -1.20 9.17 12.51
N ARG A 31 -1.21 8.34 13.57
CA ARG A 31 -0.16 7.35 13.83
C ARG A 31 -0.42 6.09 13.03
N VAL A 32 0.61 5.55 12.38
CA VAL A 32 0.51 4.28 11.63
C VAL A 32 0.11 3.14 12.57
N THR A 33 -0.86 2.33 12.16
CA THR A 33 -1.37 1.17 12.91
C THR A 33 -1.31 -0.10 12.07
N GLY A 34 -1.20 -1.25 12.74
CA GLY A 34 -1.17 -2.56 12.07
C GLY A 34 0.13 -2.84 11.30
N LEU A 35 1.19 -2.08 11.57
CA LEU A 35 2.55 -2.36 11.13
C LEU A 35 3.24 -3.28 12.15
N GLU A 36 3.72 -4.43 11.69
CA GLU A 36 4.38 -5.47 12.48
C GLU A 36 5.66 -5.92 11.74
N GLU A 37 6.80 -5.93 12.43
CA GLU A 37 8.07 -6.46 11.91
C GLU A 37 8.38 -7.80 12.56
N THR A 38 9.07 -8.70 11.85
CA THR A 38 9.57 -9.92 12.49
C THR A 38 10.77 -9.60 13.39
N PRO A 39 11.04 -10.39 14.45
CA PRO A 39 12.14 -10.13 15.39
C PRO A 39 13.53 -10.08 14.73
N ASP A 40 13.68 -10.72 13.58
CA ASP A 40 14.89 -10.78 12.77
C ASP A 40 14.94 -9.70 11.67
N HIS A 41 13.94 -8.82 11.58
CA HIS A 41 13.84 -7.68 10.65
C HIS A 41 13.96 -8.02 9.15
N VAL A 42 13.76 -9.28 8.78
CA VAL A 42 13.81 -9.71 7.36
C VAL A 42 12.48 -9.55 6.65
N SER A 43 11.37 -9.45 7.38
CA SER A 43 10.04 -9.28 6.80
C SER A 43 9.15 -8.42 7.69
N CYS A 44 8.12 -7.85 7.08
CA CYS A 44 7.12 -7.08 7.79
C CYS A 44 5.73 -7.33 7.23
N THR A 45 4.73 -6.99 8.05
CA THR A 45 3.33 -6.95 7.65
C THR A 45 2.78 -5.58 8.00
N PHE A 46 1.93 -5.04 7.13
CA PHE A 46 1.27 -3.76 7.38
C PHE A 46 -0.16 -3.76 6.84
N ILE A 47 -0.99 -2.85 7.33
CA ILE A 47 -2.31 -2.59 6.74
C ILE A 47 -2.20 -1.41 5.78
N LEU A 48 -2.57 -1.65 4.52
CA LEU A 48 -2.67 -0.63 3.50
C LEU A 48 -4.13 -0.37 3.19
N VAL A 49 -4.51 0.91 3.13
CA VAL A 49 -5.82 1.37 2.72
C VAL A 49 -5.71 1.87 1.29
N ASP A 50 -6.40 1.24 0.35
CA ASP A 50 -6.39 1.69 -1.05
C ASP A 50 -7.32 2.88 -1.32
N ASP A 51 -7.32 3.35 -2.57
CA ASP A 51 -8.14 4.48 -3.01
C ASP A 51 -9.66 4.24 -2.92
N GLN A 52 -10.11 2.98 -2.80
CA GLN A 52 -11.50 2.61 -2.56
C GLN A 52 -11.81 2.43 -1.07
N GLN A 53 -10.92 2.87 -0.18
CA GLN A 53 -11.04 2.73 1.27
C GLN A 53 -11.06 1.27 1.75
N LYS A 54 -10.58 0.32 0.92
CA LYS A 54 -10.43 -1.07 1.33
C LYS A 54 -9.14 -1.23 2.13
N GLU A 55 -9.28 -1.73 3.34
CA GLU A 55 -8.14 -2.12 4.18
C GLU A 55 -7.69 -3.53 3.83
N GLN A 56 -6.40 -3.71 3.56
CA GLN A 56 -5.82 -5.01 3.26
C GLN A 56 -4.53 -5.22 4.05
N LYS A 57 -4.40 -6.42 4.63
CA LYS A 57 -3.15 -6.89 5.22
C LYS A 57 -2.18 -7.24 4.08
N VAL A 58 -1.00 -6.63 4.10
CA VAL A 58 0.05 -6.80 3.10
C VAL A 58 1.28 -7.39 3.79
N PHE A 59 1.74 -8.55 3.31
CA PHE A 59 2.99 -9.15 3.73
C PHE A 59 4.11 -8.77 2.77
N TYR A 60 5.25 -8.35 3.32
CA TYR A 60 6.44 -7.98 2.56
C TYR A 60 7.64 -8.76 3.07
N ASN A 61 8.20 -9.61 2.21
CA ASN A 61 9.31 -10.51 2.57
C ASN A 61 10.68 -9.81 2.45
N GLN A 62 10.75 -8.55 2.85
CA GLN A 62 11.96 -7.74 2.91
C GLN A 62 11.85 -6.76 4.09
N PRO A 63 12.98 -6.20 4.55
CA PRO A 63 12.97 -5.16 5.58
C PRO A 63 12.07 -3.98 5.19
N ILE A 64 11.41 -3.40 6.18
CA ILE A 64 10.59 -2.21 6.00
C ILE A 64 11.45 -1.02 5.50
N PRO A 65 11.02 -0.28 4.47
CA PRO A 65 11.71 0.94 4.09
C PRO A 65 11.65 1.98 5.22
N PRO A 66 12.77 2.62 5.61
CA PRO A 66 12.83 3.52 6.78
C PRO A 66 11.93 4.75 6.63
N ASP A 67 11.62 5.17 5.40
CA ASP A 67 10.76 6.32 5.11
C ASP A 67 9.32 5.92 4.72
N MET A 68 8.95 4.64 4.88
CA MET A 68 7.60 4.17 4.54
C MET A 68 6.52 4.89 5.35
N THR A 69 6.76 5.13 6.64
CA THR A 69 5.82 5.82 7.54
C THR A 69 5.71 7.32 7.27
N LYS A 70 6.69 7.91 6.58
CA LYS A 70 6.71 9.34 6.19
C LYS A 70 6.13 9.59 4.80
N SER A 71 5.90 8.54 4.03
CA SER A 71 5.40 8.63 2.67
C SER A 71 3.91 9.00 2.69
N GLU A 72 3.51 9.92 1.81
CA GLU A 72 2.08 10.25 1.66
C GLU A 72 1.31 9.07 1.07
N LYS A 73 1.87 8.45 0.02
CA LYS A 73 1.32 7.24 -0.58
C LYS A 73 2.40 6.19 -0.76
N VAL A 74 1.96 4.94 -0.73
CA VAL A 74 2.78 3.76 -0.98
C VAL A 74 2.20 3.03 -2.18
N VAL A 75 3.05 2.56 -3.08
CA VAL A 75 2.68 1.62 -4.13
C VAL A 75 3.22 0.25 -3.74
N VAL A 76 2.32 -0.71 -3.56
CA VAL A 76 2.69 -2.12 -3.36
C VAL A 76 2.53 -2.85 -4.70
N ILE A 77 3.54 -3.64 -5.04
CA ILE A 77 3.58 -4.46 -6.24
C ILE A 77 3.55 -5.90 -5.79
N GLY A 78 2.52 -6.63 -6.15
CA GLY A 78 2.33 -7.98 -5.61
C GLY A 78 1.05 -8.64 -6.09
N LYS A 79 0.68 -9.72 -5.43
CA LYS A 79 -0.48 -10.54 -5.78
C LYS A 79 -1.07 -11.18 -4.54
N TYR A 80 -2.33 -11.60 -4.63
CA TYR A 80 -2.95 -12.40 -3.58
C TYR A 80 -2.41 -13.83 -3.55
N GLN A 81 -2.22 -14.33 -2.34
CA GLN A 81 -2.15 -15.74 -2.02
C GLN A 81 -3.20 -16.02 -0.96
N ASN A 82 -4.31 -16.65 -1.36
CA ASN A 82 -5.52 -16.74 -0.54
C ASN A 82 -6.00 -15.32 -0.17
N ASP A 83 -6.27 -15.04 1.10
CA ASP A 83 -6.77 -13.74 1.59
C ASP A 83 -5.67 -12.72 1.94
N LEU A 84 -4.39 -13.07 1.70
CA LEU A 84 -3.24 -12.23 2.02
C LEU A 84 -2.60 -11.67 0.73
N PHE A 85 -2.38 -10.36 0.70
CA PHE A 85 -1.65 -9.74 -0.39
C PHE A 85 -0.14 -9.84 -0.13
N ILE A 86 0.59 -10.53 -1.00
CA ILE A 86 2.04 -10.70 -0.93
C ILE A 86 2.69 -9.67 -1.83
N ALA A 87 3.38 -8.70 -1.22
CA ALA A 87 4.14 -7.69 -1.93
C ALA A 87 5.55 -8.21 -2.28
N ASP A 88 5.89 -8.13 -3.56
CA ASP A 88 7.25 -8.36 -4.07
C ASP A 88 8.09 -7.07 -4.01
N LYS A 89 7.45 -5.91 -4.11
CA LYS A 89 8.12 -4.60 -4.13
C LYS A 89 7.26 -3.50 -3.52
N ILE A 90 7.91 -2.55 -2.87
CA ILE A 90 7.30 -1.32 -2.38
C ILE A 90 7.96 -0.12 -3.07
N LEU A 91 7.16 0.83 -3.56
CA LEU A 91 7.61 2.13 -4.04
C LEU A 91 6.99 3.23 -3.19
N LEU A 92 7.83 4.10 -2.64
CA LEU A 92 7.39 5.25 -1.86
C LEU A 92 7.08 6.41 -2.80
N LYS A 93 5.93 7.07 -2.60
CA LYS A 93 5.61 8.32 -3.28
C LYS A 93 5.80 9.48 -2.31
N CYS A 94 6.74 10.35 -2.63
CA CYS A 94 6.86 11.66 -2.02
C CYS A 94 5.91 12.65 -2.71
N PRO A 95 5.48 13.73 -2.02
CA PRO A 95 4.74 14.81 -2.64
C PRO A 95 5.53 15.37 -3.81
N SER A 96 5.03 15.17 -5.02
CA SER A 96 5.57 15.84 -6.19
C SER A 96 5.26 17.33 -6.05
N LYS A 97 6.31 18.14 -5.94
CA LYS A 97 6.35 19.60 -5.78
C LYS A 97 5.61 20.44 -6.84
N TYR A 98 4.74 19.85 -7.67
CA TYR A 98 4.07 20.48 -8.83
C TYR A 98 2.54 20.35 -8.83
N GLN A 99 1.91 19.93 -7.73
CA GLN A 99 0.44 19.88 -7.61
C GLN A 99 -0.20 21.19 -7.09
N GLU A 100 0.50 22.32 -7.20
CA GLU A 100 -0.09 23.65 -7.13
C GLU A 100 -0.30 24.19 -8.55
N GLN A 101 -1.42 23.86 -9.19
CA GLN A 101 -2.12 24.72 -10.15
C GLN A 101 -3.32 23.97 -10.77
N LYS A 102 -4.36 23.71 -9.98
CA LYS A 102 -5.71 23.53 -10.51
C LYS A 102 -6.72 23.74 -9.40
N LEU A 103 -6.95 25.01 -9.03
CA LEU A 103 -8.21 25.50 -8.42
C LEU A 103 -8.12 27.02 -8.19
N LYS A 104 -8.14 27.78 -9.28
CA LYS A 104 -8.79 29.10 -9.32
C LYS A 104 -9.49 29.25 -10.67
N ALA A 105 -10.59 28.51 -10.81
CA ALA A 105 -11.62 28.82 -11.78
C ALA A 105 -12.94 28.81 -11.00
N SER A 106 -13.30 29.94 -10.42
CA SER A 106 -14.66 30.28 -9.98
C SER A 106 -14.71 31.77 -9.68
N LEU A 107 -15.43 32.45 -10.59
CA LEU A 107 -16.05 33.79 -10.50
C LEU A 107 -15.14 35.01 -10.62
#